data_AF-A0AAD5C7V0-F1
#
_entry.id   AF-A0AAD5C7V0-F1
#
_cell.length_a   1.000
_cell.length_b   1.000
_cell.length_c   1.000
_cell.angle_alpha   90.00
_cell.angle_beta   90.00
_cell.angle_gamma   90.00
#
_symmetry.space_group_name_H-M   'P 1'
#
loop_
_entity.id
_entity.type
_entity.pdbx_description
1 polymer ?
#
loop_
_entity_poly.entity_id
_entity_poly.type
_entity_poly.pdbx_seq_one_letter_code
_entity_poly.pdbx_strand_id
1 'polypeptide(L)'
;MPVINPAHFSWVYIGDRSPKTQNNLFDLIVKANEFVKLADRIICNSAYELKPATFTTLPDVLPMGPLLASNRLAEQTGHFWKETQHA
;
A
#
# COMPACT_ATOMS: atom_id res chain seq x y z
N MET A 1 -5.43 11.07 -9.52
CA MET A 1 -4.80 10.72 -8.23
C MET A 1 -5.20 11.79 -7.23
N PRO A 2 -5.53 11.44 -5.97
CA PRO A 2 -5.87 12.45 -4.97
C PRO A 2 -4.68 13.40 -4.76
N VAL A 3 -4.97 14.66 -4.40
CA VAL A 3 -3.93 15.59 -3.97
C VAL A 3 -3.43 15.10 -2.61
N ILE A 4 -2.17 14.66 -2.56
CA ILE A 4 -1.55 14.14 -1.34
C ILE A 4 -0.52 15.15 -0.85
N ASN A 5 -0.62 15.56 0.42
CA ASN A 5 0.42 16.34 1.08
C ASN A 5 1.57 15.39 1.49
N PRO A 6 2.79 15.58 0.96
CA PRO A 6 3.93 14.73 1.32
C PRO A 6 4.23 14.70 2.82
N ALA A 7 3.91 15.77 3.55
CA ALA A 7 4.11 15.84 4.99
C ALA A 7 3.27 14.81 5.78
N HIS A 8 2.18 14.30 5.19
CA HIS A 8 1.36 13.30 5.84
C HIS A 8 1.75 11.85 5.47
N PHE A 9 2.80 11.66 4.68
CA PHE A 9 3.30 10.32 4.45
C PHE A 9 3.79 9.69 5.76
N SER A 10 3.44 8.42 5.95
CA SER A 10 3.76 7.69 7.18
C SER A 10 5.27 7.71 7.48
N TRP A 11 6.11 7.60 6.45
CA TRP A 11 7.58 7.64 6.62
C TRP A 11 8.12 9.00 7.02
N VAL A 12 7.46 10.12 6.66
CA VAL A 12 7.86 11.46 7.13
C VAL A 12 7.54 11.58 8.62
N TYR A 13 6.31 11.23 9.00
CA TYR A 13 5.88 11.25 10.39
C TYR A 13 6.73 10.34 11.29
N ILE A 14 7.13 9.16 10.80
CA ILE A 14 7.99 8.23 11.54
C ILE A 14 9.46 8.69 11.54
N GLY A 15 9.93 9.29 10.45
CA GLY A 15 11.28 9.86 10.34
C GLY A 15 11.56 10.93 11.38
N ASP A 16 10.54 11.67 11.81
CA ASP A 16 10.66 12.68 12.87
C ASP A 16 10.53 12.11 14.30
N ARG A 17 10.34 10.79 14.46
CA ARG A 17 10.28 10.12 15.77
C ARG A 17 11.66 9.69 16.27
N SER A 18 11.71 9.26 17.53
CA SER A 18 12.93 8.76 18.16
C SER A 18 13.56 7.60 17.35
N PRO A 19 14.90 7.44 17.38
CA PRO A 19 15.58 6.33 16.70
C PRO A 19 15.03 4.96 17.12
N LYS A 20 14.61 4.81 18.38
CA LYS A 20 13.96 3.59 18.88
C LYS A 20 12.65 3.30 18.16
N THR A 21 11.83 4.31 17.90
CA THR A 21 10.57 4.17 17.16
C THR A 21 10.82 3.77 15.71
N GLN A 22 11.82 4.37 15.06
CA GLN A 22 12.21 4.03 13.71
C GLN A 22 12.69 2.57 13.60
N ASN A 23 13.58 2.15 14.50
CA ASN A 23 14.08 0.77 14.55
C ASN A 23 12.96 -0.23 14.79
N ASN A 24 12.07 0.04 15.75
CA ASN A 24 10.92 -0.84 16.01
C ASN A 24 10.02 -1.01 14.78
N LEU A 25 9.80 0.06 14.00
CA LEU A 25 9.02 -0.05 12.76
C LEU A 25 9.76 -0.83 11.70
N PHE A 26 11.06 -0.59 11.53
CA PHE A 26 11.88 -1.34 10.58
C PHE A 26 11.84 -2.83 10.92
N ASP A 27 12.05 -3.19 12.18
CA ASP A 27 11.96 -4.57 12.66
C ASP A 27 10.57 -5.18 12.42
N LEU A 28 9.50 -4.39 12.62
CA LEU A 28 8.13 -4.82 12.33
C LEU A 28 7.94 -5.13 10.84
N ILE A 29 8.42 -4.27 9.95
CA ILE A 29 8.33 -4.48 8.49
C ILE A 29 9.12 -5.71 8.06
N VAL A 30 10.33 -5.89 8.60
CA VAL A 30 11.17 -7.06 8.30
C VAL A 30 10.48 -8.34 8.77
N LYS A 31 9.95 -8.37 9.99
CA LYS A 31 9.20 -9.53 10.52
C LYS A 31 7.92 -9.79 9.74
N ALA A 32 7.21 -8.74 9.30
CA ALA A 32 6.01 -8.87 8.48
C ALA A 32 6.30 -9.64 7.17
N ASN A 33 7.48 -9.47 6.58
CA ASN A 33 7.90 -10.20 5.38
C ASN A 33 8.09 -11.71 5.62
N GLU A 34 8.32 -12.16 6.86
CA GLU A 34 8.37 -13.59 7.17
C GLU A 34 6.98 -14.22 7.04
N PHE A 35 5.94 -13.50 7.47
CA PHE A 35 4.54 -13.95 7.34
C PHE A 35 4.06 -13.99 5.89
N VAL A 36 4.65 -13.17 5.00
CA VAL A 36 4.36 -13.22 3.56
C VAL A 36 4.65 -14.60 2.98
N LYS A 37 5.67 -15.31 3.49
CA LYS A 37 6.02 -16.66 3.05
C LYS A 37 4.98 -17.72 3.45
N LEU A 38 4.10 -17.41 4.39
CA LEU A 38 3.03 -18.29 4.86
C LEU A 38 1.72 -18.08 4.10
N ALA A 39 1.62 -17.02 3.29
CA ALA A 39 0.40 -16.73 2.54
C ALA A 39 0.33 -17.57 1.26
N ASP A 40 -0.85 -18.10 0.95
CA ASP A 40 -1.08 -18.83 -0.31
C ASP A 40 -0.91 -17.93 -1.54
N ARG A 41 -1.30 -16.65 -1.41
CA ARG A 41 -1.21 -15.61 -2.45
C ARG A 41 -1.02 -14.24 -1.82
N ILE A 42 -0.38 -13.34 -2.54
CA ILE A 42 -0.21 -11.94 -2.16
C ILE A 42 -1.07 -11.08 -3.09
N ILE A 43 -1.94 -10.24 -2.54
CA ILE A 43 -2.77 -9.34 -3.35
C ILE A 43 -2.11 -7.97 -3.42
N CYS A 44 -1.95 -7.43 -4.63
CA CYS A 44 -1.38 -6.12 -4.88
C CYS A 44 -2.40 -5.20 -5.53
N ASN A 45 -2.62 -4.00 -4.97
CA ASN A 45 -3.40 -2.95 -5.62
C ASN A 45 -2.58 -2.28 -6.74
N SER A 46 -2.39 -3.00 -7.84
CA SER A 46 -1.70 -2.57 -9.05
C SER A 46 -2.26 -3.38 -10.23
N ALA A 47 -1.91 -2.99 -11.45
CA ALA A 47 -2.28 -3.70 -12.67
C ALA A 47 -1.03 -4.29 -13.35
N TYR A 48 -1.19 -5.34 -14.15
CA TYR A 48 -0.07 -6.01 -14.82
C TYR A 48 0.67 -5.06 -15.77
N GLU A 49 -0.09 -4.25 -16.50
CA GLU A 49 0.37 -3.26 -17.47
C GLU A 49 1.29 -2.20 -16.85
N LEU A 50 1.12 -1.93 -15.53
CA LEU A 50 1.93 -0.95 -14.81
C LEU A 50 3.28 -1.52 -14.36
N LYS A 51 3.36 -2.84 -14.13
CA LYS A 51 4.57 -3.50 -13.61
C LYS A 51 4.75 -4.93 -14.16
N PRO A 52 4.86 -5.09 -15.49
CA PRO A 52 4.83 -6.41 -16.12
C PRO A 52 6.01 -7.29 -15.67
N ALA A 53 7.20 -6.70 -15.54
CA ALA A 53 8.39 -7.41 -15.06
C ALA A 53 8.20 -7.96 -13.64
N THR A 54 7.62 -7.17 -12.72
CA THR A 54 7.41 -7.59 -11.33
C THR A 54 6.48 -8.80 -11.22
N PHE A 55 5.34 -8.78 -11.91
CA PHE A 55 4.37 -9.88 -11.86
C PHE A 55 4.82 -11.10 -12.65
N THR A 56 5.72 -10.94 -13.61
CA THR A 56 6.36 -12.07 -14.30
C THR A 56 7.37 -12.77 -13.39
N THR A 57 8.12 -12.01 -12.58
CA THR A 57 9.13 -12.58 -11.66
C THR A 57 8.50 -13.11 -10.36
N LEU A 58 7.36 -12.57 -9.92
CA LEU A 58 6.68 -12.95 -8.68
C LEU A 58 5.24 -13.39 -8.98
N PRO A 59 5.04 -14.60 -9.50
CA PRO A 59 3.72 -15.07 -9.95
C PRO A 59 2.70 -15.23 -8.81
N ASP A 60 3.16 -15.33 -7.56
CA ASP A 60 2.30 -15.41 -6.38
C ASP A 60 1.71 -14.05 -5.96
N VAL A 61 2.19 -12.95 -6.56
CA VAL A 61 1.64 -11.61 -6.37
C VAL A 61 0.59 -11.35 -7.44
N LEU A 62 -0.67 -11.28 -7.03
CA LEU A 62 -1.82 -11.05 -7.90
C LEU A 62 -2.14 -9.55 -8.00
N PRO A 63 -2.04 -8.95 -9.20
CA PRO A 63 -2.51 -7.59 -9.43
C PRO A 63 -4.05 -7.55 -9.44
N MET A 64 -4.64 -6.88 -8.44
CA MET A 64 -6.10 -6.70 -8.27
C MET A 64 -6.49 -5.21 -8.34
N GLY A 65 -5.65 -4.38 -8.98
CA GLY A 65 -5.83 -2.94 -9.04
C GLY A 65 -5.99 -2.38 -10.46
N PRO A 66 -6.24 -1.07 -10.57
CA PRO A 66 -6.45 -0.16 -9.46
C PRO A 66 -7.83 -0.38 -8.80
N LEU A 67 -7.84 -0.55 -7.49
CA LEU A 67 -9.07 -0.54 -6.69
C LEU A 67 -9.57 0.91 -6.60
N LEU A 68 -10.49 1.28 -7.49
CA LEU A 68 -11.14 2.58 -7.51
C LEU A 68 -12.23 2.66 -6.43
N ALA A 69 -12.34 3.81 -5.76
CA ALA A 69 -13.37 4.03 -4.76
C ALA A 69 -14.72 4.43 -5.38
N SER A 70 -14.68 5.10 -6.54
CA SER A 70 -15.85 5.61 -7.26
C SER A 70 -16.86 4.55 -7.77
N ASN A 71 -16.46 3.27 -7.87
CA ASN A 71 -17.28 2.21 -8.49
C ASN A 71 -17.94 1.27 -7.46
N ARG A 72 -18.15 1.72 -6.22
CA ARG A 72 -18.70 0.88 -5.15
C ARG A 72 -20.10 1.34 -4.72
N LEU A 73 -20.96 0.35 -4.46
CA LEU A 73 -22.34 0.56 -4.00
C LEU A 73 -22.43 1.02 -2.53
N ALA A 74 -21.34 0.90 -1.78
CA ALA A 74 -21.26 1.18 -0.35
C ALA A 74 -20.16 2.21 -0.05
N GLU A 75 -20.37 3.05 0.98
CA GLU A 75 -19.35 3.99 1.45
C GLU A 75 -18.09 3.26 1.90
N GLN A 76 -16.94 3.74 1.42
CA GLN A 76 -15.66 3.12 1.68
C GLN A 76 -15.06 3.65 2.98
N THR A 77 -15.23 2.89 4.06
CA THR A 77 -14.52 3.10 5.33
C THR A 77 -13.10 2.56 5.23
N GLY A 78 -12.10 3.30 5.73
CA GLY A 78 -10.69 2.86 5.78
C GLY A 78 -9.75 3.49 4.74
N HIS A 79 -10.18 4.49 3.98
CA HIS A 79 -9.24 5.29 3.19
C HIS A 79 -8.47 6.28 4.05
N PHE A 80 -7.16 6.32 3.84
CA PHE A 80 -6.32 7.37 4.42
C PHE A 80 -6.58 8.75 3.79
N TRP A 81 -7.02 8.80 2.52
CA TRP A 81 -7.14 10.04 1.74
C TRP A 81 -8.54 10.19 1.16
N LYS A 82 -9.06 11.43 1.17
CA LYS A 82 -10.27 11.78 0.41
C LYS A 82 -9.96 11.74 -1.09
N GLU A 83 -10.88 11.19 -1.86
CA GLU A 83 -10.80 11.24 -3.32
C GLU A 83 -10.91 12.69 -3.79
N THR A 84 -10.17 13.05 -4.84
CA THR A 84 -10.42 14.30 -5.56
C THR A 84 -11.77 14.18 -6.23
N GLN A 85 -12.74 14.99 -5.80
CA GLN A 85 -13.98 15.17 -6.55
C GLN A 85 -13.62 15.72 -7.93
N HIS A 86 -13.85 14.93 -8.98
CA HIS A 86 -13.89 15.46 -10.33
C HIS A 86 -15.27 16.12 -10.48
N ALA A 87 -15.26 17.43 -10.73
CA ALA A 87 -16.43 18.14 -11.25
C ALA A 87 -16.59 17.83 -12.74
#